data_AF-A0A6J7KIM6-F1
#
_entry.id   AF-A0A6J7KIM6-F1
#
_cell.length_a   1.000
_cell.length_b   1.000
_cell.length_c   1.000
_cell.angle_alpha   90.00
_cell.angle_beta   90.00
_cell.angle_gamma   90.00
#
_symmetry.space_group_name_H-M   'P 1'
#
loop_
_entity.id
_entity.type
_entity.pdbx_description
1 polymer ?
#
loop_
_entity_poly.entity_id
_entity_poly.type
_entity_poly.pdbx_seq_one_letter_code
_entity_poly.pdbx_strand_id
1 'polypeptide(L)' 'MGLDEDFLKAMEYGMPPMGGMGMGVDRLLMALTGLGIRETILFPLVKPTSGDE' A
#
# COMPACT_ATOMS: atom_id res chain seq x y z
N MET A 1 -7.05 -4.71 17.53
CA MET A 1 -6.05 -3.70 17.16
C MET A 1 -5.14 -3.53 18.36
N GLY A 2 -3.82 -3.70 18.20
CA GLY A 2 -2.86 -3.52 19.29
C GLY A 2 -2.49 -2.04 19.43
N LEU A 3 -2.27 -1.59 20.66
CA LEU A 3 -1.73 -0.26 20.91
C LEU A 3 -0.24 -0.25 20.59
N ASP A 4 0.22 0.76 19.86
CA ASP A 4 1.64 0.96 19.52
C ASP A 4 2.25 1.98 20.49
N GLU A 5 2.82 1.47 21.59
CA GLU A 5 3.47 2.29 22.63
C GLU A 5 4.72 3.01 22.10
N ASP A 6 5.42 2.41 21.14
CA ASP A 6 6.63 3.01 20.55
C ASP A 6 6.26 4.23 19.68
N PHE A 7 5.17 4.14 18.93
CA PHE A 7 4.62 5.28 18.20
C PHE A 7 4.22 6.41 19.15
N LEU A 8 3.52 6.11 20.24
CA LEU A 8 3.11 7.13 21.22
C LEU A 8 4.31 7.80 21.89
N LYS A 9 5.29 7.00 22.33
CA LYS A 9 6.52 7.52 22.91
C LYS A 9 7.28 8.43 21.93
N ALA A 10 7.30 8.10 20.64
CA ALA A 10 7.90 8.95 19.61
C ALA A 10 7.17 10.30 19.49
N MET A 11 5.85 10.31 19.59
CA MET A 11 5.03 11.52 19.56
C MET A 11 5.28 12.41 20.79
N GLU A 12 5.48 11.82 21.97
CA GLU A 12 5.76 12.52 23.24
C GLU A 12 7.09 13.28 23.24
N TYR A 13 8.08 12.85 22.46
CA TYR A 13 9.33 13.59 22.26
C TYR A 13 9.14 14.93 21.51
N GLY A 14 7.91 15.24 21.07
CA GLY A 14 7.54 16.52 20.47
C GLY A 14 7.47 16.41 18.96
N MET A 15 6.41 15.77 18.45
CA MET A 15 6.11 15.82 17.02
C MET A 15 5.77 17.27 16.60
N PRO A 16 6.51 17.85 15.63
CA PRO A 16 6.15 19.15 15.09
C PRO A 16 4.83 19.07 14.30
N PRO A 17 4.15 20.21 14.05
CA PRO A 17 2.99 20.22 13.15
C PRO A 17 3.42 19.78 11.74
N MET A 18 2.86 18.67 11.27
CA MET A 18 3.19 18.07 9.97
C MET A 18 1.95 17.45 9.31
N GLY A 19 1.95 17.45 7.98
CA GLY A 19 0.91 16.81 7.16
C GLY A 19 1.49 15.62 6.40
N GLY A 20 0.84 14.46 6.52
CA GLY A 20 1.15 13.26 5.72
C GLY A 20 0.23 13.13 4.52
N MET A 21 0.74 12.59 3.40
CA MET A 21 -0.06 12.22 2.23
C MET A 21 0.19 10.77 1.86
N GLY A 22 -0.88 10.04 1.58
CA GLY A 22 -0.83 8.69 1.04
C GLY A 22 -1.48 8.64 -0.34
N MET A 23 -0.80 8.03 -1.31
CA MET A 23 -1.33 7.81 -2.66
C MET A 23 -1.02 6.38 -3.11
N GLY A 24 -2.06 5.66 -3.54
CA GLY A 24 -1.89 4.31 -4.10
C GLY A 24 -1.41 4.39 -5.55
N VAL A 25 -0.20 3.92 -5.81
CA VAL A 25 0.42 3.98 -7.16
C VAL A 25 -0.37 3.16 -8.17
N ASP A 26 -0.82 1.94 -7.84
CA ASP A 26 -1.62 1.12 -8.74
C ASP A 26 -2.92 1.83 -9.14
N ARG A 27 -3.60 2.46 -8.16
CA ARG A 27 -4.83 3.21 -8.43
C ARG A 27 -4.58 4.47 -9.25
N LEU A 28 -3.46 5.14 -9.03
CA LEU A 28 -3.05 6.26 -9.87
C LEU A 28 -2.86 5.79 -11.32
N LEU A 29 -2.17 4.67 -11.53
CA LEU A 29 -1.98 4.10 -12.86
C LEU A 29 -3.32 3.69 -13.49
N MET A 30 -4.21 3.04 -12.74
CA MET A 30 -5.56 2.72 -13.24
C MET A 30 -6.33 3.99 -13.65
N ALA A 31 -6.26 5.06 -12.87
CA ALA A 31 -6.92 6.32 -13.20
C ALA A 31 -6.33 7.01 -14.43
N LEU A 32 -5.01 6.93 -14.62
CA LEU A 32 -4.30 7.53 -15.77
C LEU A 32 -4.46 6.71 -17.06
N THR A 33 -4.51 5.39 -16.95
CA THR A 33 -4.51 4.47 -18.09
C THR A 33 -5.90 3.94 -18.45
N GLY A 34 -6.86 4.02 -17.53
CA GLY A 34 -8.18 3.40 -17.67
C GLY A 34 -8.16 1.87 -17.57
N LEU A 35 -7.00 1.27 -17.26
CA LEU A 35 -6.82 -0.17 -17.17
C LEU A 35 -7.13 -0.70 -15.76
N GLY A 36 -7.42 -1.99 -15.66
CA GLY A 36 -7.61 -2.69 -14.40
C GLY A 36 -6.31 -2.95 -13.64
N ILE A 37 -6.39 -3.21 -12.34
CA ILE A 37 -5.22 -3.42 -11.46
C ILE A 37 -4.29 -4.57 -11.91
N ARG A 38 -4.86 -5.61 -12.54
CA ARG A 38 -4.07 -6.75 -13.05
C ARG A 38 -3.25 -6.39 -14.28
N GLU A 39 -3.63 -5.35 -14.99
CA GLU A 39 -2.95 -4.86 -16.20
C GLU A 39 -1.88 -3.83 -15.85
N THR A 40 -1.96 -3.20 -14.66
CA THR A 40 -0.95 -2.26 -14.16
C THR A 40 0.17 -2.94 -13.38
N ILE A 41 0.00 -4.20 -12.96
CA ILE A 41 0.99 -4.99 -12.21
C ILE A 41 1.66 -5.99 -13.16
N LEU A 42 3.00 -5.96 -13.25
CA LEU A 42 3.78 -6.83 -14.12
C LEU A 42 3.58 -8.33 -13.84
N PHE A 43 3.52 -8.71 -12.56
CA PHE A 43 3.34 -10.09 -12.12
C PHE A 43 2.25 -10.14 -11.05
N PRO A 44 0.96 -10.11 -11.45
CA PRO A 44 -0.12 -10.15 -10.48
C PRO A 44 -0.15 -11.50 -9.79
N LEU A 45 -0.57 -11.53 -8.51
CA LEU A 45 -0.80 -12.79 -7.82
C LEU A 45 -1.89 -13.59 -8.56
N VAL A 46 -1.49 -14.75 -9.07
CA VAL A 46 -2.38 -15.71 -9.73
C VAL A 46 -2.58 -16.94 -8.86
N LYS A 47 -3.74 -17.58 -8.99
CA LYS A 47 -3.97 -18.87 -8.35
C LYS A 47 -3.07 -19.90 -9.06
N PRO A 48 -2.28 -20.69 -8.32
CA PRO A 48 -1.50 -21.78 -8.92
C PRO A 48 -2.44 -22.72 -9.69
N THR A 49 -2.06 -23.09 -10.90
CA THR A 49 -2.73 -24.14 -11.66
C THR A 49 -2.34 -25.49 -11.05
N SER A 50 -3.32 -26.35 -10.77
CA SER A 50 -3.08 -27.72 -10.30
C SER A 50 -2.43 -28.51 -11.44
N GLY A 51 -1.11 -28.53 -11.48
CA GLY A 51 -0.34 -29.14 -12.57
C GLY A 51 1.14 -28.73 -12.64
N ASP A 52 1.63 -27.89 -11.73
CA ASP A 52 3.07 -27.75 -11.52
C ASP A 52 3.56 -28.94 -10.66
N GLU A 53 3.66 -30.11 -11.29
CA GLU A 53 4.60 -31.16 -10.90
C GLU A 53 6.00 -30.86 -11.46
#